data_AF-A0A7C0V9I1-F1
#
_entry.id   AF-A0A7C0V9I1-F1
#
_cell.length_a   1.000
_cell.length_b   1.000
_cell.length_c   1.000
_cell.angle_alpha   90.00
_cell.angle_beta   90.00
_cell.angle_gamma   90.00
#
_symmetry.space_group_name_H-M   'P 1'
#
loop_
_entity.id
_entity.type
_entity.pdbx_description
1 polymer ?
#
loop_
_entity_poly.entity_id
_entity_poly.type
_entity_poly.pdbx_seq_one_letter_code
_entity_poly.pdbx_strand_id
1 'polypeptide(L)' 'MKAEFTAIIEPAPEGGYWAICPEVPGANGQGETIEEAKNSLQKA' A
#
# COMPACT_ATOMS: atom_id res chain seq x y z
N MET A 1 4.48 9.65 -17.41
CA MET A 1 5.33 8.44 -17.36
C MET A 1 4.53 7.34 -16.70
N LYS A 2 4.60 6.10 -17.20
CA LYS A 2 4.17 4.93 -16.44
C LYS A 2 5.41 4.33 -15.79
N ALA A 3 5.35 4.16 -14.49
CA ALA A 3 6.32 3.41 -13.72
C ALA A 3 5.59 2.27 -13.02
N GLU A 4 6.27 1.14 -12.88
CA GLU A 4 5.79 -0.03 -12.16
C GLU A 4 6.63 -0.16 -10.88
N PHE A 5 5.96 -0.44 -9.77
CA PHE A 5 6.55 -0.54 -8.44
C PHE A 5 5.95 -1.74 -7.71
N THR A 6 6.70 -2.27 -6.74
CA THR A 6 6.24 -3.37 -5.90
C THR A 6 5.38 -2.83 -4.76
N ALA A 7 4.20 -3.41 -4.55
CA ALA A 7 3.39 -3.18 -3.35
C ALA A 7 3.46 -4.43 -2.47
N ILE A 8 3.96 -4.27 -1.26
CA ILE A 8 3.82 -5.28 -0.19
C ILE A 8 2.56 -4.91 0.57
N ILE A 9 1.62 -5.85 0.70
CA ILE A 9 0.33 -5.64 1.38
C ILE A 9 0.15 -6.75 2.41
N GLU A 10 -0.08 -6.37 3.65
CA GLU A 10 -0.20 -7.30 4.77
C GLU A 10 -1.43 -6.95 5.64
N PRO A 11 -2.08 -7.95 6.28
CA PRO A 11 -3.14 -7.68 7.24
C PRO A 11 -2.62 -6.82 8.40
N ALA A 12 -3.40 -5.83 8.82
CA ALA A 12 -3.07 -5.01 9.98
C ALA A 12 -3.58 -5.68 11.27
N PRO A 13 -2.84 -5.61 12.40
CA PRO A 13 -3.28 -6.18 13.68
C PRO A 13 -4.64 -5.71 14.17
N GLU A 14 -5.00 -4.46 13.86
CA GLU A 14 -6.28 -3.82 14.17
C GLU A 14 -7.44 -4.19 13.22
N GLY A 15 -7.15 -4.98 12.18
CA GLY A 15 -8.07 -5.28 11.08
C GLY A 15 -7.81 -4.43 9.85
N GLY A 16 -8.21 -4.93 8.68
CA GLY A 16 -7.87 -4.32 7.38
C GLY A 16 -6.45 -4.67 6.93
N TYR A 17 -5.86 -3.79 6.12
CA TYR A 17 -4.57 -3.99 5.47
C TYR A 17 -3.73 -2.72 5.49
N TRP A 18 -2.41 -2.90 5.62
CA TRP A 18 -1.41 -1.87 5.37
C TRP A 18 -0.56 -2.25 4.16
N ALA A 19 0.00 -1.24 3.49
CA ALA A 19 0.76 -1.41 2.27
C ALA A 19 1.99 -0.49 2.21
N ILE A 20 3.10 -0.99 1.67
CA ILE A 20 4.33 -0.22 1.44
C ILE A 20 4.92 -0.49 0.06
N CYS A 21 5.73 0.46 -0.42
CA CYS A 21 6.55 0.34 -1.62
C CYS A 21 8.04 0.39 -1.22
N PRO A 22 8.79 -0.73 -1.27
CA PRO A 22 10.20 -0.72 -0.88
C PRO A 22 11.07 0.17 -1.78
N GLU A 23 10.66 0.42 -3.02
CA GLU A 23 11.32 1.32 -3.96
C GLU A 23 11.08 2.82 -3.66
N VAL A 24 10.08 3.15 -2.85
CA VAL A 24 9.73 4.52 -2.45
C VAL A 24 9.66 4.62 -0.92
N PRO A 25 10.82 4.85 -0.24
CA PRO A 25 10.86 4.91 1.21
C PRO A 25 9.89 5.95 1.79
N GLY A 26 9.03 5.51 2.70
CA GLY A 26 8.03 6.37 3.36
C GLY A 26 6.67 6.45 2.65
N ALA A 27 6.51 5.86 1.47
CA ALA A 27 5.20 5.67 0.87
C ALA A 27 4.44 4.57 1.62
N ASN A 28 3.29 4.90 2.17
CA ASN A 28 2.46 3.99 2.95
C ASN A 28 1.00 4.12 2.49
N GLY A 29 0.30 3.00 2.42
CA GLY A 29 -1.14 2.94 2.19
C GLY A 29 -1.84 2.09 3.24
N GLN A 30 -3.13 2.33 3.43
CA GLN A 30 -3.98 1.54 4.31
C GLN A 30 -5.41 1.47 3.79
N GLY A 31 -6.15 0.45 4.21
CA GLY A 31 -7.56 0.29 3.84
C GLY A 31 -8.20 -0.90 4.54
N GLU A 32 -9.53 -0.97 4.51
CA GLU A 32 -10.26 -2.13 5.02
C GLU A 32 -10.11 -3.33 4.08
N THR A 33 -9.88 -3.06 2.79
CA THR A 33 -9.61 -4.08 1.76
C THR A 33 -8.21 -3.93 1.13
N ILE A 34 -7.72 -5.00 0.49
CA ILE A 34 -6.47 -5.00 -0.28
C ILE A 34 -6.49 -3.91 -1.36
N GLU A 35 -7.63 -3.74 -2.04
CA GLU A 35 -7.77 -2.77 -3.11
C GLU A 35 -7.70 -1.33 -2.59
N GLU A 36 -8.30 -1.05 -1.44
CA GLU A 36 -8.19 0.24 -0.77
C GLU A 36 -6.76 0.55 -0.32
N ALA A 37 -6.08 -0.41 0.31
CA ALA A 37 -4.69 -0.24 0.73
C ALA A 37 -3.76 0.02 -0.45
N LYS A 38 -3.95 -0.71 -1.56
CA LYS A 38 -3.20 -0.50 -2.81
C LYS A 38 -3.48 0.88 -3.42
N ASN A 39 -4.74 1.28 -3.51
CA ASN A 39 -5.13 2.58 -4.07
C ASN A 39 -4.67 3.76 -3.19
N SER A 40 -4.63 3.57 -1.86
CA SER A 40 -4.04 4.51 -0.92
C SER A 40 -2.54 4.65 -1.14
N LEU A 41 -1.80 3.53 -1.22
CA LEU A 41 -0.36 3.52 -1.49
C LEU A 41 -0.01 4.17 -2.83
N GLN A 42 -0.82 3.94 -3.87
CA GLN A 42 -0.61 4.56 -5.19
C GLN A 42 -0.70 6.09 -5.17
N LYS A 43 -1.42 6.66 -4.19
CA LYS A 43 -1.61 8.12 -4.03
C LYS A 43 -0.60 8.75 -3.05
N ALA A 44 0.18 7.93 -2.35
CA ALA A 44 1.13 8.36 -1.33
C ALA A 44 2.43 8.92 -1.93
#